data_AF-B8KK82-F1
#
_entry.id   AF-B8KK82-F1
#
_cell.length_a   1.000
_cell.length_b   1.000
_cell.length_c   1.000
_cell.angle_alpha   90.00
_cell.angle_beta   90.00
_cell.angle_gamma   90.00
#
_symmetry.space_group_name_H-M   'P 1'
#
loop_
_entity.id
_entity.type
_entity.pdbx_description
1 polymer ?
#
loop_
_entity_poly.entity_id
_entity_poly.type
_entity_poly.pdbx_seq_one_letter_code
_entity_poly.pdbx_strand_id
1 'polypeptide(L)'
;MFVWTLDKFVNPAHSGRVFEKFYGIGGLSPTVFTVMGALQLILVVAFALGVQKRLTYGLVLLLHAGSTLSSWAQYLDAFNNLLFFAAWPMFAACIALYLLRDHDRLWSLGK
;
A
#
# COMPACT_ATOMS: atom_id res chain seq x y z
N MET A 1 2.33 -0.41 -4.66
CA MET A 1 3.04 -0.47 -3.36
C MET A 1 4.51 -0.92 -3.46
N PHE A 2 5.01 -1.49 -4.58
CA PHE A 2 6.39 -2.03 -4.66
C PHE A 2 7.49 -0.98 -4.40
N VAL A 3 7.49 0.15 -5.10
CA VAL A 3 8.51 1.20 -4.89
C VAL A 3 8.45 1.77 -3.47
N TRP A 4 7.26 1.96 -2.91
CA TRP A 4 7.04 2.33 -1.51
C TRP A 4 7.56 1.30 -0.49
N THR A 5 7.68 0.05 -0.91
CA THR A 5 8.27 -1.02 -0.11
C THR A 5 9.80 -0.91 -0.15
N LEU A 6 10.37 -0.66 -1.32
CA LEU A 6 11.82 -0.44 -1.49
C LEU A 6 12.29 0.80 -0.70
N ASP A 7 11.51 1.87 -0.68
CA ASP A 7 11.82 3.08 0.09
C ASP A 7 12.05 2.81 1.59
N LYS A 8 11.36 1.81 2.18
CA LYS A 8 11.56 1.44 3.59
C LYS A 8 12.94 0.86 3.88
N PHE A 9 13.64 0.38 2.86
CA PHE A 9 15.01 -0.11 2.94
C PHE A 9 16.02 0.96 2.54
N VAL A 10 15.71 1.73 1.49
CA VAL A 10 16.60 2.75 0.92
C VAL A 10 16.62 4.02 1.79
N ASN A 11 15.47 4.43 2.31
CA ASN A 11 15.30 5.63 3.13
C ASN A 11 14.30 5.41 4.30
N PRO A 12 14.68 4.63 5.33
CA PRO A 12 13.80 4.38 6.48
C PRO A 12 13.33 5.67 7.19
N ALA A 13 14.16 6.72 7.18
CA ALA A 13 13.83 8.01 7.78
C ALA A 13 12.69 8.73 7.03
N HIS A 14 12.60 8.59 5.71
CA HIS A 14 11.46 9.09 4.94
C HIS A 14 10.16 8.39 5.33
N SER A 15 10.19 7.06 5.48
CA SER A 15 9.05 6.31 5.98
C SER A 15 8.60 6.75 7.38
N GLY A 16 9.55 7.08 8.27
CA GLY A 16 9.25 7.67 9.58
C GLY A 16 8.48 8.99 9.50
N ARG A 17 8.92 9.92 8.65
CA ARG A 17 8.23 11.20 8.44
C ARG A 17 6.84 11.02 7.85
N VAL A 18 6.66 10.06 6.94
CA VAL A 18 5.34 9.71 6.40
C VAL A 18 4.43 9.19 7.50
N PHE A 19 4.94 8.32 8.38
CA PHE A 19 4.14 7.78 9.49
C PHE A 19 3.71 8.84 10.49
N GLU A 20 4.62 9.74 10.84
CA GLU A 20 4.31 10.85 11.72
C GLU A 20 3.27 11.80 11.08
N LYS A 21 3.46 12.14 9.80
CA LYS A 21 2.60 13.10 9.09
C LYS A 21 1.19 12.57 8.81
N PHE A 22 1.06 11.31 8.40
CA PHE A 22 -0.20 10.76 7.90
C PHE A 22 -0.90 9.83 8.90
N TYR A 23 -0.17 9.24 9.83
CA TYR A 23 -0.73 8.32 10.82
C TYR A 23 -0.59 8.83 12.27
N GLY A 24 0.12 9.96 12.49
CA GLY A 24 0.35 10.51 13.83
C GLY A 24 1.28 9.66 14.71
N ILE A 25 2.03 8.74 14.10
CA ILE A 25 2.91 7.80 14.82
C ILE A 25 4.37 8.22 14.61
N GLY A 26 4.93 8.90 15.60
CA GLY A 26 6.33 9.34 15.62
C GLY A 26 7.25 8.44 16.44
N GLY A 27 8.56 8.72 16.39
CA GLY A 27 9.55 8.12 17.28
C GLY A 27 9.89 6.64 17.04
N LEU A 28 9.40 6.04 15.94
CA LEU A 28 9.73 4.67 15.58
C LEU A 28 11.18 4.55 15.10
N SER A 29 11.85 3.47 15.50
CA SER A 29 13.22 3.20 15.07
C SER A 29 13.28 2.78 13.58
N PRO A 30 14.40 3.03 12.88
CA PRO A 30 14.59 2.57 11.50
C PRO A 30 14.35 1.07 11.31
N THR A 31 14.71 0.25 12.30
CA THR A 31 14.51 -1.20 12.31
C THR A 31 13.04 -1.58 12.13
N VAL A 32 12.10 -0.83 12.74
CA VAL A 32 10.66 -1.08 12.57
C VAL A 32 10.28 -0.94 11.10
N PHE A 33 10.72 0.11 10.43
CA PHE A 33 10.43 0.33 9.01
C PHE A 33 11.05 -0.73 8.11
N THR A 34 12.26 -1.21 8.43
CA THR A 34 12.89 -2.33 7.71
C THR A 34 12.06 -3.61 7.83
N VAL A 35 11.59 -3.95 9.04
CA VAL A 35 10.73 -5.13 9.26
C VAL A 35 9.40 -4.97 8.52
N MET A 36 8.76 -3.79 8.60
CA MET A 36 7.55 -3.49 7.84
C MET A 36 7.77 -3.59 6.33
N GLY A 37 8.93 -3.15 5.84
CA GLY A 37 9.34 -3.29 4.44
C GLY A 37 9.44 -4.76 4.03
N ALA A 38 10.03 -5.62 4.87
CA ALA A 38 10.14 -7.05 4.57
C ALA A 38 8.77 -7.73 4.49
N LEU A 39 7.90 -7.45 5.47
CA LEU A 39 6.52 -7.97 5.47
C LEU A 39 5.72 -7.46 4.25
N GLN A 40 5.88 -6.19 3.91
CA GLN A 40 5.21 -5.60 2.75
C GLN A 40 5.75 -6.17 1.43
N LEU A 41 7.05 -6.50 1.35
CA LEU A 41 7.65 -7.11 0.16
C LEU A 41 7.09 -8.52 -0.07
N ILE A 42 7.02 -9.32 1.00
CA ILE A 42 6.39 -10.65 0.96
C ILE A 42 4.94 -10.52 0.48
N LEU A 43 4.19 -9.57 1.02
CA LEU A 43 2.81 -9.32 0.60
C LEU A 43 2.71 -8.93 -0.88
N VAL A 44 3.57 -8.02 -1.36
CA VAL A 44 3.56 -7.57 -2.76
C VAL A 44 3.88 -8.70 -3.72
N VAL A 45 4.87 -9.55 -3.40
CA VAL A 45 5.21 -10.72 -4.22
C VAL A 45 4.07 -11.74 -4.21
N ALA A 46 3.50 -12.05 -3.04
CA ALA A 46 2.37 -12.97 -2.93
C ALA A 46 1.11 -12.46 -3.66
N PHE A 47 0.83 -11.15 -3.57
CA PHE A 47 -0.22 -10.49 -4.34
C PHE A 47 0.02 -10.61 -5.85
N ALA A 48 1.23 -10.31 -6.33
CA ALA A 48 1.57 -10.38 -7.75
C ALA A 48 1.48 -11.80 -8.32
N LEU A 49 1.83 -12.81 -7.52
CA LEU A 49 1.72 -14.22 -7.90
C LEU A 49 0.31 -14.79 -7.67
N GLY A 50 -0.66 -13.98 -7.20
CA GLY A 50 -2.02 -14.42 -6.92
C GLY A 50 -2.11 -15.53 -5.86
N VAL A 51 -1.20 -15.54 -4.89
CA VAL A 51 -1.20 -16.51 -3.78
C VAL A 51 -2.22 -16.05 -2.73
N GLN A 52 -3.07 -16.98 -2.27
CA GLN A 52 -4.13 -16.70 -1.28
C GLN A 52 -4.90 -15.40 -1.56
N LYS A 53 -5.45 -15.24 -2.77
CA LYS A 53 -6.02 -13.98 -3.27
C LYS A 53 -6.98 -13.28 -2.29
N ARG A 54 -7.82 -14.03 -1.57
CA ARG A 54 -8.69 -13.46 -0.53
C ARG A 54 -7.91 -12.72 0.56
N LEU A 55 -6.78 -13.25 1.00
CA LEU A 55 -5.94 -12.61 2.02
C LEU A 55 -5.08 -11.50 1.41
N THR A 56 -4.30 -11.81 0.37
CA THR A 56 -3.31 -10.87 -0.18
C THR A 56 -3.98 -9.67 -0.83
N TYR A 57 -5.08 -9.85 -1.57
CA TYR A 57 -5.78 -8.75 -2.24
C TYR A 57 -6.54 -7.93 -1.20
N GLY A 58 -7.07 -8.58 -0.16
CA GLY A 58 -7.71 -7.93 0.97
C GLY A 58 -6.74 -7.04 1.75
N LEU A 59 -5.54 -7.54 2.04
CA LEU A 59 -4.50 -6.76 2.71
C LEU A 59 -4.04 -5.57 1.85
N VAL A 60 -3.79 -5.78 0.56
CA VAL A 60 -3.45 -4.68 -0.37
C VAL A 60 -4.56 -3.64 -0.44
N LEU A 61 -5.82 -4.07 -0.50
CA LEU A 61 -6.99 -3.19 -0.44
C LEU A 61 -7.01 -2.37 0.85
N LEU A 62 -6.85 -3.00 2.02
CA LEU A 62 -6.86 -2.31 3.31
C LEU A 62 -5.70 -1.32 3.46
N LEU A 63 -4.51 -1.70 3.01
CA LEU A 63 -3.34 -0.80 3.03
C LEU A 63 -3.54 0.41 2.11
N HIS A 64 -4.08 0.19 0.91
CA HIS A 64 -4.42 1.28 0.00
C HIS A 64 -5.57 2.15 0.55
N ALA A 65 -6.58 1.55 1.16
CA ALA A 65 -7.67 2.28 1.81
C ALA A 65 -7.12 3.20 2.92
N GLY A 66 -6.25 2.66 3.78
CA GLY A 66 -5.60 3.40 4.86
C GLY A 66 -4.86 4.62 4.34
N SER A 67 -3.96 4.45 3.37
CA SER A 67 -3.20 5.58 2.80
C SER A 67 -4.06 6.58 2.02
N THR A 68 -5.13 6.12 1.36
CA THR A 68 -6.06 7.00 0.64
C THR A 68 -6.83 7.85 1.63
N LEU A 69 -7.48 7.24 2.62
CA LEU A 69 -8.33 7.94 3.59
C LEU A 69 -7.51 8.81 4.54
N SER A 70 -6.30 8.40 4.93
CA SER A 70 -5.42 9.20 5.80
C SER A 70 -4.94 10.49 5.12
N SER A 71 -5.00 10.56 3.79
CA SER A 71 -4.54 11.71 3.00
C SER A 71 -5.66 12.71 2.70
N TRP A 72 -6.73 12.74 3.51
CA TRP A 72 -7.93 13.53 3.22
C TRP A 72 -7.65 15.02 3.02
N ALA A 73 -6.79 15.61 3.86
CA ALA A 73 -6.44 17.03 3.78
C ALA A 73 -5.76 17.39 2.45
N GLN A 74 -4.98 16.48 1.87
CA GLN A 74 -4.30 16.69 0.58
C GLN A 74 -5.29 16.77 -0.58
N TYR A 75 -6.43 16.08 -0.49
CA TYR A 75 -7.49 16.21 -1.49
C TYR A 75 -8.23 17.54 -1.42
N LEU A 76 -8.33 18.14 -0.23
CA LEU A 76 -8.94 19.46 -0.05
C LEU A 76 -8.06 20.59 -0.62
N ASP A 77 -6.75 20.37 -0.69
CA ASP A 77 -5.77 21.27 -1.32
C ASP A 77 -5.25 20.69 -2.65
N ALA A 78 -6.19 20.34 -3.52
CA ALA A 78 -5.97 19.51 -4.70
C ALA A 78 -4.89 20.04 -5.65
N PHE A 79 -4.84 21.36 -5.89
CA PHE A 79 -3.94 21.94 -6.90
C PHE A 79 -2.48 22.00 -6.43
N ASN A 80 -2.22 21.98 -5.12
CA ASN A 80 -0.87 21.83 -4.57
C ASN A 80 -0.47 20.35 -4.37
N ASN A 81 -1.44 19.43 -4.42
CA ASN A 81 -1.25 18.01 -4.10
C ASN A 81 -1.82 17.08 -5.18
N LEU A 82 -1.77 17.51 -6.46
CA LEU A 82 -2.48 16.85 -7.57
C LEU A 82 -2.21 15.34 -7.67
N LEU A 83 -0.97 14.92 -7.41
CA LEU A 83 -0.56 13.51 -7.49
C LEU A 83 -1.27 12.60 -6.49
N PHE A 84 -1.79 13.13 -5.38
CA PHE A 84 -2.56 12.33 -4.42
C PHE A 84 -3.84 11.76 -5.05
N PHE A 85 -4.41 12.41 -6.07
CA PHE A 85 -5.61 11.91 -6.74
C PHE A 85 -5.38 10.58 -7.48
N ALA A 86 -4.13 10.21 -7.79
CA ALA A 86 -3.81 8.88 -8.32
C ALA A 86 -4.15 7.75 -7.32
N ALA A 87 -4.31 8.07 -6.03
CA ALA A 87 -4.75 7.10 -5.02
C ALA A 87 -6.18 6.60 -5.28
N TRP A 88 -7.09 7.43 -5.80
CA TRP A 88 -8.49 7.05 -6.00
C TRP A 88 -8.68 5.97 -7.08
N PRO A 89 -8.16 6.12 -8.32
CA PRO A 89 -8.21 5.05 -9.31
C PRO A 89 -7.50 3.77 -8.84
N MET A 90 -6.37 3.90 -8.15
CA MET A 90 -5.66 2.76 -7.58
C MET A 90 -6.49 2.04 -6.51
N PHE A 91 -7.15 2.79 -5.62
CA PHE A 91 -8.03 2.21 -4.60
C PHE A 91 -9.23 1.50 -5.25
N ALA A 92 -9.85 2.10 -6.27
CA ALA A 92 -10.91 1.46 -7.05
C ALA A 92 -10.42 0.16 -7.73
N ALA A 93 -9.20 0.15 -8.28
CA ALA A 93 -8.60 -1.05 -8.85
C ALA A 93 -8.37 -2.15 -7.79
N CYS A 94 -7.92 -1.79 -6.59
CA CYS A 94 -7.81 -2.74 -5.48
C CYS A 94 -9.17 -3.33 -5.08
N ILE A 95 -10.24 -2.53 -5.07
CA ILE A 95 -11.62 -3.01 -4.82
C ILE A 95 -12.02 -3.99 -5.91
N ALA A 96 -11.84 -3.64 -7.18
CA ALA A 96 -12.20 -4.49 -8.31
C ALA A 96 -11.45 -5.83 -8.26
N LEU A 97 -10.13 -5.80 -8.00
CA LEU A 97 -9.32 -7.01 -7.84
C LEU A 97 -9.84 -7.86 -6.68
N TYR A 98 -10.17 -7.28 -5.53
CA TYR A 98 -10.67 -8.05 -4.41
C TYR A 98 -12.05 -8.69 -4.67
N LEU A 99 -12.97 -7.95 -5.29
CA LEU A 99 -14.31 -8.44 -5.63
C LEU A 99 -14.28 -9.50 -6.72
N LEU A 100 -13.42 -9.32 -7.73
CA LEU A 100 -13.31 -10.19 -8.91
C LEU A 100 -12.14 -11.18 -8.85
N ARG A 101 -11.52 -11.38 -7.68
CA ARG A 101 -10.32 -12.22 -7.49
C ARG A 101 -10.43 -13.65 -8.04
N ASP A 102 -11.64 -14.21 -8.10
CA ASP A 102 -11.87 -15.57 -8.62
C ASP A 102 -11.76 -15.64 -10.16
N HIS A 103 -11.82 -14.48 -10.83
CA HIS A 103 -11.56 -14.31 -12.25
C HIS A 103 -10.11 -14.00 -12.58
N ASP A 104 -9.29 -13.62 -11.58
CA ASP A 104 -7.87 -13.37 -11.78
C ASP A 104 -7.08 -14.69 -11.86
N ARG A 105 -6.88 -15.17 -13.09
CA ARG A 105 -6.34 -16.51 -13.38
C ARG A 105 -5.08 -16.49 -14.23
N LEU A 106 -4.78 -15.41 -14.93
CA LEU A 106 -3.59 -15.34 -15.78
C LEU A 106 -2.36 -15.18 -14.89
N TRP A 107 -1.47 -16.17 -14.91
CA TRP A 107 -0.23 -16.20 -14.11
C TRP A 107 -0.42 -16.22 -12.58
N SER A 108 -1.64 -16.49 -12.11
CA SER A 108 -1.93 -16.71 -10.69
C SER A 108 -1.55 -18.15 -10.29
N LEU A 109 -0.83 -18.30 -9.17
CA LEU A 109 -0.46 -19.59 -8.59
C LEU A 109 -1.53 -20.16 -7.64
N GLY A 110 -2.58 -19.38 -7.35
CA GLY A 110 -3.70 -19.77 -6.48
C GLY A 110 -5.00 -19.99 -7.27
N LYS A 111 -5.89 -20.84 -6.72
CA LYS A 111 -7.27 -20.96 -7.24
C LYS A 111 -8.05 -19.66 -6.98
#